data_AF-A0A5A7V9F0-F1
#
_entry.id   AF-A0A5A7V9F0-F1
#
_cell.length_a   1.000
_cell.length_b   1.000
_cell.length_c   1.000
_cell.angle_alpha   90.00
_cell.angle_beta   90.00
_cell.angle_gamma   90.00
#
_symmetry.space_group_name_H-M   'P 1'
#
loop_
_entity.id
_entity.type
_entity.pdbx_description
1 polymer ?
#
loop_
_entity_poly.entity_id
_entity_poly.type
_entity_poly.pdbx_seq_one_letter_code
_entity_poly.pdbx_strand_id
1 'polypeptide(L)'
;MPFGYQPLKFQQFNGKGNPKQHIAHFVETCENAGSKGDQLIRQFVRSLKGNAFEWYTDLEPEVIDSWEQLEVEFLNRFYSTRRVVSMMELSNTKQRKGDQSSTT
;
A
#
# COMPACT_ATOMS: atom_id res chain seq x y z
N MET A 1 7.06 -35.50 -3.97
CA MET A 1 6.68 -34.07 -4.05
C MET A 1 7.93 -33.26 -3.73
N PRO A 2 8.38 -32.31 -4.56
CA PRO A 2 9.55 -31.52 -4.19
C PRO A 2 9.18 -30.62 -3.00
N PHE A 3 9.99 -30.70 -1.95
CA PHE A 3 10.01 -29.81 -0.79
C PHE A 3 10.36 -28.41 -1.30
N GLY A 4 9.43 -27.45 -1.23
CA GLY A 4 9.79 -26.05 -1.51
C GLY A 4 8.68 -25.12 -2.01
N TYR A 5 7.49 -25.61 -2.36
CA TYR A 5 6.36 -24.71 -2.64
C TYR A 5 5.81 -24.13 -1.35
N GLN A 6 6.55 -23.20 -0.76
CA GLN A 6 5.98 -22.24 0.17
C GLN A 6 5.11 -21.31 -0.68
N PRO A 7 3.78 -21.29 -0.49
CA PRO A 7 2.96 -20.30 -1.16
C PRO A 7 3.54 -18.94 -0.80
N LEU A 8 3.92 -18.17 -1.82
CA LEU A 8 4.41 -16.81 -1.67
C LEU A 8 3.43 -16.04 -0.79
N LYS A 9 3.80 -15.87 0.49
CA LYS A 9 3.00 -15.13 1.44
C LYS A 9 3.29 -13.67 1.18
N PHE A 10 2.50 -13.08 0.28
CA PHE A 10 2.52 -11.63 0.10
C PHE A 10 2.12 -10.96 1.41
N GLN A 11 2.91 -9.99 1.83
CA GLN A 11 2.50 -9.10 2.91
C GLN A 11 1.29 -8.32 2.42
N GLN A 12 0.18 -8.37 3.16
CA GLN A 12 -1.01 -7.66 2.73
C GLN A 12 -0.91 -6.17 3.05
N PHE A 13 -1.11 -5.30 2.06
CA PHE A 13 -1.12 -3.86 2.23
C PHE A 13 -2.54 -3.35 2.48
N ASN A 14 -2.74 -2.65 3.59
CA ASN A 14 -4.03 -2.09 3.99
C ASN A 14 -4.19 -0.59 3.70
N GLY A 15 -3.28 0.01 2.94
CA GLY A 15 -3.24 1.46 2.73
C GLY A 15 -2.37 2.21 3.74
N LYS A 16 -1.86 1.54 4.80
CA LYS A 16 -0.98 2.15 5.81
C LYS A 16 0.45 1.66 5.63
N GLY A 17 1.40 2.60 5.60
CA GLY A 17 2.83 2.31 5.47
C GLY A 17 3.45 2.94 4.24
N ASN A 18 4.56 2.37 3.76
CA ASN A 18 5.29 2.87 2.60
C ASN A 18 4.87 2.09 1.34
N PRO A 19 4.05 2.67 0.45
CA PRO A 19 3.58 1.98 -0.75
C PRO A 19 4.74 1.61 -1.70
N LYS A 20 5.79 2.44 -1.78
CA LYS A 20 7.00 2.13 -2.55
C LYS A 20 7.72 0.86 -2.07
N GLN A 21 7.81 0.65 -0.76
CA GLN A 21 8.45 -0.56 -0.22
C GLN A 21 7.60 -1.79 -0.48
N HIS A 22 6.27 -1.66 -0.37
CA HIS A 22 5.35 -2.74 -0.72
C HIS A 22 5.51 -3.17 -2.18
N ILE A 23 5.55 -2.22 -3.11
CA ILE A 23 5.80 -2.50 -4.54
C ILE A 23 7.16 -3.17 -4.76
N ALA A 24 8.24 -2.63 -4.18
CA ALA A 24 9.57 -3.20 -4.37
C ALA A 24 9.65 -4.68 -3.92
N HIS A 25 9.12 -5.00 -2.74
CA HIS A 25 9.06 -6.39 -2.26
C HIS A 25 8.15 -7.27 -3.13
N PHE A 26 7.03 -6.72 -3.61
CA PHE A 26 6.12 -7.45 -4.48
C PHE A 26 6.75 -7.81 -5.83
N VAL A 27 7.45 -6.86 -6.46
CA VAL A 27 8.14 -7.07 -7.74
C VAL A 27 9.25 -8.10 -7.59
N GLU A 28 10.13 -7.96 -6.59
CA GLU A 28 11.20 -8.93 -6.30
C GLU A 28 10.64 -10.36 -6.15
N THR A 29 9.53 -10.46 -5.42
CA THR A 29 8.84 -11.73 -5.19
C THR A 29 8.27 -12.32 -6.48
N CYS A 30 7.66 -11.48 -7.33
CA CYS A 30 7.10 -11.90 -8.61
C CYS A 30 8.17 -12.25 -9.65
N GLU A 31 9.30 -11.55 -9.66
CA GLU A 31 10.45 -11.85 -10.51
C GLU A 31 11.01 -13.24 -10.21
N ASN A 32 11.17 -13.58 -8.93
CA ASN A 32 11.57 -14.92 -8.51
C ASN A 32 10.55 -16.02 -8.93
N ALA A 33 9.26 -15.66 -8.99
CA ALA A 33 8.20 -16.56 -9.46
C ALA A 33 8.02 -16.56 -10.99
N GLY A 34 8.73 -15.72 -11.73
CA GLY A 34 8.58 -15.56 -13.18
C GLY A 34 7.25 -14.96 -13.64
N SER A 35 6.52 -14.26 -12.77
CA SER A 35 5.22 -13.65 -13.08
C SER A 35 5.38 -12.38 -13.91
N LYS A 36 4.56 -12.19 -14.95
CA LYS A 36 4.67 -11.05 -15.88
C LYS A 36 3.31 -10.52 -16.34
N GLY A 37 3.27 -9.23 -16.69
CA GLY A 37 2.09 -8.57 -17.27
C GLY A 37 0.84 -8.68 -16.38
N ASP A 38 -0.24 -9.20 -16.95
CA ASP A 38 -1.55 -9.37 -16.30
C ASP A 38 -1.48 -10.20 -14.99
N GLN A 39 -0.53 -11.14 -14.90
CA GLN A 39 -0.34 -11.91 -13.67
C GLN A 39 0.09 -11.05 -12.49
N LEU A 40 0.90 -10.01 -12.73
CA LEU A 40 1.32 -9.08 -11.68
C LEU A 40 0.12 -8.32 -11.12
N ILE A 41 -0.76 -7.83 -11.99
CA ILE A 41 -1.99 -7.13 -11.60
C ILE A 41 -2.84 -8.04 -10.71
N ARG A 42 -3.12 -9.27 -11.17
CA ARG A 42 -3.93 -10.25 -10.42
C ARG A 42 -3.32 -10.63 -9.08
N GLN A 43 -2.00 -10.84 -9.04
CA GLN A 43 -1.27 -11.16 -7.80
C GLN A 43 -1.27 -9.97 -6.83
N PHE A 44 -1.12 -8.76 -7.35
CA PHE A 44 -1.07 -7.55 -6.54
C PHE A 44 -2.39 -7.27 -5.87
N VAL A 45 -3.51 -7.40 -6.58
CA VAL A 45 -4.86 -7.24 -6.01
C VAL A 45 -5.07 -8.19 -4.83
N ARG A 46 -4.54 -9.41 -4.90
CA ARG A 46 -4.58 -10.38 -3.79
C ARG A 46 -3.71 -9.97 -2.60
N SER A 47 -2.70 -9.13 -2.83
CA SER A 47 -1.89 -8.53 -1.77
C SER A 47 -2.56 -7.31 -1.13
N LEU A 48 -3.64 -6.77 -1.69
CA LEU A 48 -4.36 -5.64 -1.12
C LEU A 48 -5.42 -6.10 -0.11
N LYS A 49 -5.67 -5.27 0.90
CA LYS A 49 -6.79 -5.44 1.84
C LYS A 49 -7.35 -4.11 2.33
N GLY A 50 -8.56 -4.13 2.89
CA GLY A 50 -9.21 -2.94 3.45
C GLY A 50 -9.22 -1.78 2.45
N ASN A 51 -8.84 -0.58 2.91
CA ASN A 51 -8.85 0.64 2.10
C ASN A 51 -8.04 0.54 0.78
N ALA A 52 -7.00 -0.29 0.72
CA ALA A 52 -6.25 -0.48 -0.52
C ALA A 52 -7.01 -1.34 -1.53
N PHE A 53 -7.74 -2.34 -1.06
CA PHE A 53 -8.60 -3.17 -1.90
C PHE A 53 -9.84 -2.40 -2.35
N GLU A 54 -10.45 -1.62 -1.45
CA GLU A 54 -11.59 -0.74 -1.78
C GLU A 54 -11.23 0.27 -2.87
N TRP A 55 -10.04 0.88 -2.78
CA TRP A 55 -9.55 1.76 -3.85
C TRP A 55 -9.43 1.03 -5.20
N TYR A 56 -8.96 -0.22 -5.22
CA TYR A 56 -8.88 -0.99 -6.45
C TYR A 56 -10.27 -1.32 -7.02
N THR A 57 -11.26 -1.61 -6.18
CA THR A 57 -12.63 -1.87 -6.64
C THR A 57 -13.36 -0.62 -7.12
N ASP A 58 -12.92 0.56 -6.68
CA ASP A 58 -13.46 1.87 -7.08
C ASP A 58 -12.82 2.38 -8.40
N LEU A 59 -11.69 1.81 -8.80
CA LEU A 59 -11.03 2.15 -10.07
C LEU A 59 -11.89 1.71 -11.26
N GLU A 60 -12.02 2.60 -12.24
CA GLU A 60 -12.66 2.26 -13.50
C GLU A 60 -11.83 1.20 -14.25
N PRO A 61 -12.46 0.12 -14.74
CA PRO A 61 -11.75 -1.00 -15.38
C PRO A 61 -11.01 -0.60 -16.66
N GLU A 62 -11.33 0.57 -17.23
CA GLU A 62 -10.68 1.12 -18.43
C GLU A 62 -9.34 1.83 -18.12
N VAL A 63 -9.01 2.04 -16.85
CA VAL A 63 -7.85 2.87 -16.44
C VAL A 63 -6.58 2.04 -16.23
N ILE A 64 -6.70 0.72 -16.03
CA ILE A 64 -5.56 -0.15 -15.77
C ILE A 64 -5.44 -1.22 -16.86
N ASP A 65 -4.60 -0.93 -17.85
CA ASP A 65 -4.25 -1.88 -18.91
C ASP A 65 -2.95 -2.64 -18.62
N SER A 66 -2.07 -2.07 -17.78
CA SER A 66 -0.72 -2.60 -17.55
C SER A 66 -0.27 -2.44 -16.10
N TRP A 67 0.67 -3.28 -15.67
CA TRP A 67 1.28 -3.23 -14.33
C TRP A 67 1.83 -1.83 -14.02
N GLU A 68 2.50 -1.22 -14.99
CA GLU A 68 3.10 0.12 -14.85
C GLU A 68 2.04 1.19 -14.54
N GLN A 69 0.86 1.13 -15.17
CA GLN A 69 -0.24 2.04 -14.88
C GLN A 69 -0.80 1.83 -13.48
N LEU A 70 -1.02 0.56 -13.09
CA LEU A 70 -1.47 0.23 -11.74
C LEU A 70 -0.50 0.74 -10.68
N GLU A 71 0.81 0.56 -10.91
CA GLU A 71 1.86 1.03 -10.01
C GLU A 71 1.82 2.55 -9.83
N VAL A 72 1.70 3.29 -10.95
CA VAL A 72 1.60 4.76 -10.94
C VAL A 72 0.36 5.22 -10.18
N GLU A 73 -0.81 4.67 -10.47
CA GLU A 73 -2.07 5.05 -9.82
C GLU A 73 -2.06 4.71 -8.33
N PHE A 74 -1.51 3.54 -7.96
CA PHE A 74 -1.36 3.13 -6.58
C PHE A 74 -0.41 4.06 -5.81
N LEU A 75 0.73 4.40 -6.40
CA LEU A 75 1.66 5.37 -5.81
C LEU A 75 1.00 6.75 -5.74
N ASN A 76 0.32 7.21 -6.77
CA ASN A 76 -0.36 8.50 -6.75
C ASN A 76 -1.38 8.58 -5.61
N ARG A 77 -2.18 7.53 -5.40
CA ARG A 77 -3.14 7.45 -4.29
C ARG A 77 -2.45 7.41 -2.93
N PHE A 78 -1.60 6.42 -2.67
CA PHE A 78 -1.09 6.15 -1.32
C PHE A 78 0.17 6.95 -0.95
N TYR A 79 0.94 7.42 -1.94
CA TYR A 79 2.12 8.26 -1.73
C TYR A 79 1.73 9.74 -1.58
N SER A 80 0.79 10.26 -2.38
CA SER A 80 0.31 11.65 -2.24
C SER A 80 -0.47 11.85 -0.95
N THR A 81 -1.34 10.90 -0.57
CA THR A 81 -2.01 10.94 0.73
C THR A 81 -1.01 10.99 1.87
N ARG A 82 0.15 10.32 1.78
CA ARG A 82 1.18 10.39 2.83
C ARG A 82 1.80 11.78 2.97
N ARG A 83 2.05 12.52 1.88
CA ARG A 83 2.60 13.88 1.96
C ARG A 83 1.60 14.85 2.58
N VAL A 84 0.32 14.73 2.23
CA VAL A 84 -0.74 15.57 2.81
C VAL A 84 -1.00 15.18 4.27
N VAL A 85 -1.14 13.88 4.57
CA VAL A 85 -1.30 13.34 5.95
C VAL A 85 -0.12 13.76 6.82
N SER A 86 1.12 13.65 6.33
CA SER A 86 2.29 14.07 7.11
C SER A 86 2.27 15.57 7.42
N MET A 87 1.71 16.43 6.56
CA MET A 87 1.56 17.87 6.88
C MET A 87 0.41 18.13 7.88
N MET A 88 -0.72 17.44 7.76
CA MET A 88 -1.84 17.61 8.69
C MET A 88 -1.59 16.98 10.07
N GLU A 89 -0.93 15.83 10.16
CA GLU A 89 -0.53 15.23 11.45
C GLU A 89 0.46 16.12 12.23
N LEU A 90 1.35 16.83 11.53
CA LEU A 90 2.26 17.81 12.15
C LEU A 90 1.50 19.03 12.70
N SER A 91 0.36 19.39 12.11
CA SER A 91 -0.46 20.53 12.54
C SER A 91 -1.32 20.21 13.77
N ASN A 92 -1.67 18.94 13.96
CA ASN A 92 -2.61 18.51 15.00
C ASN A 92 -1.95 18.11 16.33
N THR A 93 -0.63 18.19 16.45
CA THR A 93 0.08 17.99 17.74
C THR A 93 0.23 19.26 18.57
N LYS A 94 -0.28 20.40 18.11
CA LYS A 94 -0.33 21.61 18.91
C LYS A 94 -1.62 21.62 19.74
N GLN A 95 -1.42 21.51 21.06
CA GLN A 95 -2.37 21.89 22.12
C GLN A 95 -3.19 20.77 22.77
N ARG A 96 -2.51 19.93 23.56
CA ARG A 96 -3.02 19.62 24.90
C ARG A 96 -1.87 19.54 25.91
N LYS A 97 -1.37 20.70 26.32
CA LYS A 97 -0.85 20.88 27.68
C LYS A 97 -1.82 21.82 28.39
N GLY A 98 -2.96 21.25 28.77
CA GLY A 98 -3.82 21.82 29.80
C GLY A 98 -3.24 21.41 31.14
N ASP A 99 -2.71 22.40 31.83
CA ASP A 99 -2.71 22.62 33.28
C ASP A 99 -2.96 21.40 34.20
N GLN A 100 -1.98 21.12 35.07
CA GLN A 100 -2.28 20.63 36.41
C GLN A 100 -1.61 21.56 37.42
N SER A 101 -2.36 22.61 37.78
CA SER A 101 -2.34 23.21 39.10
C SER A 101 -2.51 22.11 40.17
N SER A 102 -1.58 22.01 41.11
CA SER A 102 -1.73 21.37 42.43
C SER A 102 -0.62 21.96 43.30
N THR A 103 -0.88 23.03 44.05
CA THR A 103 -1.39 22.98 45.42
C THR A 103 -0.56 22.04 46.29
N THR A 104 0.42 22.60 47.00
CA THR A 104 0.50 22.65 48.49
C THR A 104 1.80 23.33 48.87
#